data_AF-A0A1I7GVR0-F1
#
_entry.id   AF-A0A1I7GVR0-F1
#
_cell.length_a   1.000
_cell.length_b   1.000
_cell.length_c   1.000
_cell.angle_alpha   90.00
_cell.angle_beta   90.00
_cell.angle_gamma   90.00
#
_symmetry.space_group_name_H-M   'P 1'
#
loop_
_entity.id
_entity.type
_entity.pdbx_description
1 polymer ?
#
loop_
_entity_poly.entity_id
_entity_poly.type
_entity_poly.pdbx_seq_one_letter_code
_entity_poly.pdbx_strand_id
1 'polypeptide(L)'
;MKLLFLGLLLIPVSVFAAADNGKQILDMEAAIAQQQQEQQILFQQFQMLQELRRHEITQDDQVAPAGSDMITSGEAPKYEDLAEQRKERTERIHRYTDELNELYTRYQETENERRALIEQLNGLKPGEDTSAE
;
A
#
# COMPACT_ATOMS: atom_id res chain seq x y z
N MET A 1 50.76 -0.06 59.59
CA MET A 1 50.25 0.79 58.51
C MET A 1 49.21 0.01 57.74
N LYS A 2 47.93 0.34 57.93
CA LYS A 2 46.76 -0.41 57.46
C LYS A 2 46.38 0.15 56.07
N LEU A 3 46.59 -0.64 55.01
CA LEU A 3 46.23 -0.25 53.64
C LEU A 3 44.71 -0.26 53.49
N LEU A 4 44.14 0.92 53.26
CA LEU A 4 42.74 1.13 52.90
C LEU A 4 42.51 0.66 51.46
N PHE A 5 41.95 -0.54 51.30
CA PHE A 5 41.28 -0.93 50.07
C PHE A 5 39.88 -0.31 50.08
N LEU A 6 39.74 0.88 49.50
CA LEU A 6 38.44 1.47 49.19
C LEU A 6 37.89 0.73 47.97
N GLY A 7 37.03 -0.25 48.25
CA GLY A 7 36.35 -1.07 47.26
C GLY A 7 35.51 -0.22 46.31
N LEU A 8 35.93 -0.26 45.04
CA LEU A 8 35.25 0.13 43.83
C LEU A 8 33.79 -0.37 43.81
N LEU A 9 32.83 0.48 44.18
CA LEU A 9 31.40 0.22 43.94
C LEU A 9 31.06 0.75 42.53
N LEU A 10 31.50 0.02 41.51
CA LEU A 10 30.98 0.17 40.15
C LEU A 10 29.53 -0.33 40.14
N ILE A 11 28.58 0.60 40.12
CA ILE A 11 27.17 0.30 39.87
C ILE A 11 27.03 0.07 38.36
N PRO A 12 26.65 -1.13 37.87
CA PRO A 12 26.31 -1.31 36.48
C PRO A 12 24.83 -0.90 36.29
N VAL A 13 24.57 0.36 35.95
CA VAL A 13 23.19 0.82 35.66
C VAL A 13 22.82 0.65 34.18
N SER A 14 23.76 0.29 33.29
CA SER A 14 23.54 0.46 31.85
C SER A 14 22.83 -0.68 31.11
N VAL A 15 22.36 -1.75 31.77
CA VAL A 15 21.78 -2.92 31.07
C VAL A 15 20.29 -2.75 30.72
N PHE A 16 19.54 -1.93 31.46
CA PHE A 16 18.08 -1.83 31.26
C PHE A 16 17.65 -1.03 30.02
N ALA A 17 18.46 -0.06 29.55
CA ALA A 17 18.11 0.76 28.38
C ALA A 17 18.28 0.02 27.04
N ALA A 18 19.23 -0.92 26.95
CA ALA A 18 19.48 -1.67 25.72
C ALA A 18 18.40 -2.71 25.39
N ALA A 19 17.78 -3.29 26.43
CA ALA A 19 16.72 -4.28 26.26
C ALA A 19 15.39 -3.68 25.75
N ASP A 20 15.07 -2.45 26.17
CA ASP A 20 13.87 -1.73 25.73
C ASP A 20 13.96 -1.31 24.25
N ASN A 21 15.13 -0.79 23.83
CA ASN A 21 15.41 -0.46 22.43
C ASN A 21 15.33 -1.69 21.51
N GLY A 22 15.82 -2.85 21.96
CA GLY A 22 15.76 -4.08 21.17
C GLY A 22 14.34 -4.53 20.87
N LYS A 23 13.42 -4.41 21.84
CA LYS A 23 12.00 -4.70 21.63
C LYS A 23 11.34 -3.69 20.67
N GLN A 24 11.60 -2.40 20.88
CA GLN A 24 11.04 -1.34 20.02
C GLN A 24 11.49 -1.48 18.57
N ILE A 25 12.75 -1.86 18.33
CA ILE A 25 13.29 -2.15 16.99
C ILE A 25 12.51 -3.30 16.33
N LEU A 26 12.31 -4.41 17.04
CA LEU A 26 11.59 -5.57 16.51
C LEU A 26 10.12 -5.24 16.19
N ASP A 27 9.45 -4.49 17.07
CA ASP A 27 8.06 -4.06 16.85
C ASP A 27 7.95 -3.13 15.62
N MET A 28 8.92 -2.23 15.41
CA MET A 28 8.98 -1.35 14.22
C MET A 28 9.27 -2.14 12.94
N GLU A 29 10.19 -3.09 12.96
CA GLU A 29 10.49 -3.96 11.81
C GLU A 29 9.28 -4.78 11.38
N ALA A 30 8.53 -5.32 12.36
CA ALA A 30 7.28 -6.03 12.09
C ALA A 30 6.22 -5.11 11.45
N ALA A 31 6.07 -3.88 11.97
CA ALA A 31 5.13 -2.91 11.42
C ALA A 31 5.50 -2.48 9.99
N ILE A 32 6.79 -2.27 9.70
CA ILE A 32 7.29 -1.97 8.35
C ILE A 32 6.98 -3.12 7.39
N ALA A 33 7.20 -4.36 7.81
CA ALA A 33 6.91 -5.54 6.99
C ALA A 33 5.41 -5.67 6.69
N GLN A 34 4.56 -5.41 7.70
CA GLN A 34 3.11 -5.41 7.51
C GLN A 34 2.66 -4.34 6.52
N GLN A 35 3.18 -3.11 6.62
CA GLN A 35 2.84 -2.04 5.67
C GLN A 35 3.32 -2.36 4.26
N GLN A 36 4.49 -2.97 4.11
CA GLN A 36 4.97 -3.41 2.79
C GLN A 36 4.04 -4.46 2.18
N GLN A 37 3.49 -5.38 2.99
CA GLN A 37 2.49 -6.33 2.53
C GLN A 37 1.18 -5.63 2.10
N GLU A 38 0.70 -4.67 2.90
CA GLU A 38 -0.49 -3.88 2.56
C GLU A 38 -0.30 -3.13 1.23
N GLN A 39 0.87 -2.52 1.01
CA GLN A 39 1.19 -1.86 -0.27
C GLN A 39 1.15 -2.80 -1.47
N GLN A 40 1.64 -4.04 -1.32
CA GLN A 40 1.55 -5.04 -2.39
C GLN A 40 0.10 -5.39 -2.71
N ILE A 41 -0.73 -5.53 -1.69
CA ILE A 41 -2.16 -5.81 -1.84
C ILE A 41 -2.87 -4.65 -2.56
N LEU A 42 -2.63 -3.41 -2.11
CA LEU A 42 -3.21 -2.21 -2.73
C LEU A 42 -2.80 -2.09 -4.20
N PHE A 43 -1.53 -2.37 -4.51
CA PHE A 43 -1.05 -2.36 -5.89
C PHE A 43 -1.74 -3.41 -6.76
N GLN A 44 -1.92 -4.63 -6.25
CA GLN A 44 -2.64 -5.69 -6.98
C GLN A 44 -4.11 -5.31 -7.23
N GLN A 45 -4.80 -4.76 -6.23
CA GLN A 45 -6.17 -4.29 -6.38
C GLN A 45 -6.28 -3.18 -7.42
N PHE A 46 -5.34 -2.24 -7.40
CA PHE A 46 -5.27 -1.15 -8.37
C PHE A 46 -5.13 -1.69 -9.80
N GLN A 47 -4.22 -2.64 -10.03
CA GLN A 47 -4.06 -3.28 -11.35
C GLN A 47 -5.34 -3.98 -11.80
N MET A 48 -5.97 -4.76 -10.92
CA MET A 48 -7.22 -5.45 -11.23
C MET A 48 -8.33 -4.47 -11.64
N LEU A 49 -8.49 -3.38 -10.91
CA LEU A 49 -9.53 -2.40 -11.15
C LEU A 49 -9.27 -1.56 -12.42
N GLN A 50 -8.00 -1.26 -12.72
CA GLN A 50 -7.62 -0.65 -14.00
C GLN A 50 -8.03 -1.53 -15.18
N GLU A 51 -7.82 -2.84 -15.06
CA GLU A 51 -8.21 -3.78 -16.10
C GLU A 51 -9.72 -3.84 -16.28
N LEU A 52 -10.51 -3.93 -15.20
CA LEU A 52 -11.97 -3.88 -15.27
C LEU A 52 -12.46 -2.60 -15.95
N ARG A 53 -11.92 -1.45 -15.57
CA ARG A 53 -12.25 -0.16 -16.21
C ARG A 53 -11.90 -0.16 -17.69
N ARG A 54 -10.73 -0.69 -18.06
CA ARG A 54 -10.29 -0.79 -19.45
C ARG A 54 -11.24 -1.67 -20.28
N HIS A 55 -11.72 -2.77 -19.71
CA HIS A 55 -12.68 -3.66 -20.35
C HIS A 55 -14.01 -2.95 -20.65
N GLU A 56 -14.56 -2.21 -19.68
CA GLU A 56 -15.80 -1.46 -19.87
C GLU A 56 -15.69 -0.40 -20.98
N ILE A 57 -14.55 0.30 -21.04
CA ILE A 57 -14.27 1.32 -22.07
C ILE A 57 -14.13 0.68 -23.45
N THR A 58 -13.30 -0.36 -23.58
CA THR A 58 -13.04 -1.02 -24.86
C THR A 58 -14.30 -1.66 -25.44
N GLN A 59 -15.17 -2.18 -24.58
CA GLN A 59 -16.43 -2.77 -25.01
C GLN A 59 -17.41 -1.69 -25.51
N ASP A 60 -17.25 -0.40 -25.18
CA ASP A 60 -18.11 0.69 -25.70
C ASP A 60 -17.76 0.99 -27.17
N ASP A 61 -16.46 1.04 -27.46
CA ASP A 61 -15.93 1.24 -28.82
C ASP A 61 -16.38 0.14 -29.80
N GLN A 62 -16.63 -1.09 -29.31
CA GLN A 62 -17.10 -2.22 -30.12
C GLN A 62 -18.62 -2.23 -30.37
N VAL A 63 -19.41 -1.49 -29.57
CA VAL A 63 -20.88 -1.40 -29.71
C VAL A 63 -21.28 -0.16 -30.54
N ALA A 64 -20.33 0.69 -30.91
CA ALA A 64 -20.53 1.62 -32.03
C ALA A 64 -20.87 0.80 -33.29
N PRO A 65 -21.90 1.19 -34.08
CA PRO A 65 -22.32 0.39 -35.21
C PRO A 65 -21.23 0.41 -36.28
N ALA A 66 -20.33 -0.56 -36.25
CA ALA A 66 -19.62 -1.00 -37.43
C ALA A 66 -20.72 -1.44 -38.41
N GLY A 67 -20.97 -0.63 -39.43
CA GLY A 67 -21.91 -0.96 -40.49
C GLY A 67 -21.57 -2.33 -41.08
N SER A 68 -22.61 -3.13 -41.37
CA SER A 68 -22.55 -4.53 -41.81
C SER A 68 -21.96 -5.47 -40.75
N ASP A 69 -22.73 -6.31 -40.05
CA ASP A 69 -23.25 -7.55 -40.65
C ASP A 69 -24.26 -8.29 -39.74
N MET A 70 -24.98 -7.60 -38.85
CA MET A 70 -25.85 -8.27 -37.87
C MET A 70 -27.30 -8.41 -38.39
N ILE A 71 -27.48 -9.13 -39.50
CA ILE A 71 -28.78 -9.69 -39.90
C ILE A 71 -28.66 -11.22 -39.79
N THR A 72 -28.58 -11.73 -38.56
CA THR A 72 -28.73 -13.16 -38.29
C THR A 72 -29.70 -13.34 -37.12
N SER A 73 -30.98 -13.53 -37.49
CA SER A 73 -31.98 -14.27 -36.72
C SER A 73 -32.11 -13.92 -35.22
N GLY A 74 -32.65 -12.73 -34.93
CA GLY A 74 -33.12 -12.33 -33.61
C GLY A 74 -33.74 -10.95 -33.67
N GLU A 75 -34.82 -10.71 -32.92
CA GLU A 75 -35.45 -9.39 -32.82
C GLU A 75 -34.37 -8.37 -32.42
N ALA A 76 -34.23 -7.28 -33.18
CA ALA A 76 -33.23 -6.26 -32.88
C ALA A 76 -33.44 -5.73 -31.45
N PRO A 77 -32.38 -5.50 -30.65
CA PRO A 77 -32.49 -4.97 -29.30
C PRO A 77 -33.32 -3.69 -29.28
N LYS A 78 -34.20 -3.51 -28.28
CA LYS A 78 -34.96 -2.26 -28.17
C LYS A 78 -33.97 -1.14 -27.85
N TYR A 79 -34.23 0.05 -28.40
CA TYR A 79 -33.38 1.23 -28.18
C TYR A 79 -33.24 1.56 -26.69
N GLU A 80 -34.32 1.39 -25.92
CA GLU A 80 -34.36 1.61 -24.47
C GLU A 80 -33.37 0.70 -23.73
N ASP A 81 -33.32 -0.59 -24.07
CA ASP A 81 -32.39 -1.56 -23.48
C ASP A 81 -30.92 -1.16 -23.74
N LEU A 82 -30.62 -0.67 -24.95
CA LEU A 82 -29.29 -0.20 -25.31
C LEU A 82 -28.90 1.08 -24.57
N ALA A 83 -29.85 1.99 -24.37
CA ALA A 83 -29.63 3.23 -23.62
C ALA A 83 -29.39 2.95 -22.13
N GLU A 84 -30.15 2.03 -21.55
CA GLU A 84 -29.97 1.58 -20.16
C GLU A 84 -28.61 0.89 -19.97
N GLN A 85 -28.25 -0.03 -20.87
CA GLN A 85 -26.94 -0.70 -20.82
C GLN A 85 -25.77 0.29 -20.90
N ARG A 86 -25.87 1.32 -21.74
CA ARG A 86 -24.85 2.38 -21.83
C ARG A 86 -24.74 3.16 -20.52
N LYS A 87 -25.89 3.51 -19.92
CA LYS A 87 -25.92 4.23 -18.65
C LYS A 87 -25.27 3.42 -17.52
N GLU A 88 -25.67 2.16 -17.33
CA GLU A 88 -25.11 1.28 -16.30
C GLU A 88 -23.59 1.11 -16.46
N ARG A 89 -23.11 1.02 -17.71
CA ARG A 89 -21.69 0.94 -18.01
C ARG A 89 -20.96 2.23 -17.61
N THR A 90 -21.49 3.39 -17.98
CA THR A 90 -20.91 4.68 -17.56
C THR A 90 -20.83 4.76 -16.04
N GLU A 91 -21.86 4.31 -15.33
CA GLU A 91 -21.85 4.22 -13.87
C GLU A 91 -20.77 3.26 -13.35
N ARG A 92 -20.57 2.08 -13.96
CA ARG A 92 -19.46 1.17 -13.61
C ARG A 92 -18.10 1.83 -13.80
N ILE A 93 -17.87 2.52 -14.92
CA ILE A 93 -16.61 3.23 -15.20
C ILE A 93 -16.35 4.30 -14.16
N HIS A 94 -17.37 5.07 -13.75
CA HIS A 94 -17.24 6.06 -12.69
C HIS A 94 -16.87 5.42 -11.36
N ARG A 95 -17.58 4.37 -10.93
CA ARG A 95 -17.27 3.65 -9.68
C ARG A 95 -15.83 3.13 -9.66
N TYR A 96 -15.39 2.47 -10.72
CA TYR A 96 -14.01 1.99 -10.82
C TYR A 96 -13.00 3.14 -10.81
N THR A 97 -13.34 4.31 -11.35
CA THR A 97 -12.46 5.49 -11.32
C THR A 97 -12.34 6.03 -9.89
N ASP A 98 -13.45 6.10 -9.16
CA ASP A 98 -13.45 6.58 -7.77
C ASP A 98 -12.68 5.62 -6.85
N GLU A 99 -12.91 4.32 -6.98
CA GLU A 99 -12.18 3.28 -6.25
C GLU A 99 -10.66 3.30 -6.58
N LEU A 100 -10.27 3.55 -7.83
CA LEU A 100 -8.85 3.72 -8.20
C LEU A 100 -8.20 4.91 -7.48
N ASN A 101 -8.93 6.02 -7.34
CA ASN A 101 -8.43 7.20 -6.64
C ASN A 101 -8.27 6.92 -5.14
N GLU A 102 -9.24 6.22 -4.53
CA GLU A 102 -9.14 5.81 -3.13
C GLU A 102 -7.94 4.89 -2.87
N LEU A 103 -7.74 3.88 -3.72
CA LEU A 103 -6.59 2.98 -3.63
C LEU A 103 -5.26 3.74 -3.75
N TYR A 104 -5.19 4.74 -4.64
CA TYR A 104 -4.02 5.58 -4.78
C TYR A 104 -3.74 6.41 -3.53
N THR A 105 -4.76 7.07 -2.96
CA THR A 105 -4.64 7.82 -1.71
C THR A 105 -4.18 6.91 -0.58
N ARG A 106 -4.80 5.74 -0.43
CA ARG A 106 -4.44 4.76 0.60
C ARG A 106 -3.00 4.29 0.46
N TYR A 107 -2.55 4.03 -0.77
CA TYR A 107 -1.17 3.64 -1.05
C TYR A 107 -0.17 4.73 -0.62
N GLN A 108 -0.48 6.00 -0.89
CA GLN A 108 0.36 7.14 -0.47
C GLN A 108 0.42 7.26 1.06
N GLU A 109 -0.71 7.10 1.74
CA GLU A 109 -0.77 7.11 3.20
C GLU A 109 0.13 6.02 3.79
N THR A 110 -0.03 4.76 3.36
CA THR A 110 0.78 3.64 3.85
C THR A 110 2.27 3.85 3.56
N GLU A 111 2.62 4.43 2.40
CA GLU A 111 4.02 4.75 2.09
C GLU A 111 4.60 5.84 3.00
N ASN A 112 3.82 6.86 3.32
CA ASN A 112 4.26 7.92 4.24
C ASN A 112 4.46 7.38 5.66
N GLU A 113 3.53 6.55 6.14
CA GLU A 113 3.66 5.90 7.45
C GLU A 113 4.90 4.99 7.49
N ARG A 114 5.14 4.20 6.44
CA ARG A 114 6.31 3.32 6.34
C ARG A 114 7.62 4.10 6.37
N ARG A 115 7.69 5.23 5.68
CA ARG A 115 8.87 6.12 5.73
C ARG A 115 9.10 6.66 7.14
N ALA A 116 8.04 7.08 7.83
CA ALA A 116 8.14 7.56 9.21
C ALA A 116 8.63 6.47 10.18
N LEU A 117 8.21 5.21 9.99
CA LEU A 117 8.72 4.08 10.79
C LEU A 117 10.20 3.80 10.51
N ILE A 118 10.63 3.87 9.25
CA ILE A 118 12.04 3.67 8.88
C ILE A 118 12.92 4.77 9.46
N GLU A 119 12.46 6.02 9.43
CA GLU A 119 13.18 7.15 10.03
C GLU A 119 13.36 6.96 11.54
N GLN A 120 12.30 6.56 12.24
CA GLN A 120 12.35 6.23 13.68
C GLN A 120 13.31 5.07 13.96
N LEU A 121 13.23 3.99 13.17
CA LEU A 121 14.11 2.83 13.29
C LEU A 121 15.58 3.21 13.11
N ASN A 122 15.89 4.07 12.13
CA ASN A 122 17.24 4.56 11.91
C ASN A 122 17.75 5.41 13.07
N GLY A 123 16.88 6.18 13.74
CA GLY A 123 17.24 6.93 14.95
C GLY A 123 17.47 6.06 16.18
N LEU A 124 16.89 4.86 16.23
CA LEU A 124 17.03 3.90 17.34
C LEU A 124 18.19 2.91 17.16
N LYS A 125 18.65 2.69 15.93
CA LYS A 125 19.85 1.88 15.68
C LYS A 125 21.04 2.63 16.28
N PRO A 126 21.74 2.07 17.30
CA PRO A 126 22.96 2.68 17.80
C PRO A 126 23.89 2.80 16.61
N GLY A 127 24.47 3.99 16.43
CA GLY A 127 25.35 4.25 15.30
C GLY A 127 26.32 3.09 15.13
N GLU A 128 26.45 2.60 13.90
CA GLU A 128 27.80 2.35 13.40
C GLU A 128 28.52 3.68 13.57
N ASP A 129 29.05 3.93 14.77
CA ASP A 129 30.08 4.92 14.98
C ASP A 129 31.14 4.53 13.97
N THR A 130 31.24 5.35 12.92
CA THR A 130 32.43 5.51 12.11
C THR A 130 33.53 6.01 13.04
N SER A 131 33.99 5.11 13.91
CA SER A 131 35.24 5.15 14.63
C SER A 131 36.17 4.19 13.88
N ALA A 132 36.71 4.67 12.76
CA ALA A 132 37.93 4.15 12.20
C ALA A 132 38.71 5.34 11.67
N GLU A 133 39.84 5.57 12.33
CA GLU A 133 40.94 6.51 12.06
C GLU A 133 41.18 6.92 10.60
#